data_AF-A0AAU8FS79-F1
#
_entry.id   AF-A0AAU8FS79-F1
#
_cell.length_a   1.000
_cell.length_b   1.000
_cell.length_c   1.000
_cell.angle_alpha   90.00
_cell.angle_beta   90.00
_cell.angle_gamma   90.00
#
_symmetry.space_group_name_H-M   'P 1'
#
loop_
_entity.id
_entity.type
_entity.pdbx_description
1 polymer ?
#
loop_
_entity_poly.entity_id
_entity_poly.type
_entity_poly.pdbx_seq_one_letter_code
_entity_poly.pdbx_strand_id
1 'polypeptide(L)'
;MIILAALGAVVMYIISMIALFALRSKAPQLERPFTVPAFPYFPAIALVLSVLCLVAIIYYNFTLSLWFFTGLGFVALIFGLTGRHKSVETLQRPEEQHQV
;
A
#
# COMPACT_ATOMS: atom_id res chain seq x y z
N MET A 1 20.47 3.06 12.37
CA MET A 1 20.27 2.06 11.28
C MET A 1 18.85 1.47 11.32
N ILE A 2 18.43 0.81 12.41
CA ILE A 2 17.14 0.09 12.45
C ILE A 2 15.88 0.96 12.33
N ILE A 3 15.87 2.18 12.90
CA ILE A 3 14.68 3.06 12.89
C ILE A 3 14.33 3.54 11.48
N LEU A 4 15.35 3.85 10.66
CA LEU A 4 15.19 4.23 9.26
C LEU A 4 14.60 3.09 8.43
N ALA A 5 15.07 1.86 8.65
CA ALA A 5 14.52 0.66 8.03
C ALA A 5 13.07 0.38 8.50
N ALA A 6 12.80 0.52 9.80
CA ALA A 6 11.48 0.31 10.37
C ALA A 6 10.44 1.31 9.82
N LEU A 7 10.79 2.59 9.68
CA LEU A 7 9.91 3.60 9.07
C LEU A 7 9.54 3.25 7.63
N GLY A 8 10.52 2.86 6.81
CA GLY A 8 10.27 2.43 5.43
C GLY A 8 9.37 1.20 5.33
N ALA A 9 9.60 0.20 6.21
CA ALA A 9 8.80 -1.01 6.26
C ALA A 9 7.32 -0.73 6.62
N VAL A 10 7.08 0.13 7.61
CA VAL A 10 5.70 0.51 8.02
C VAL A 10 4.97 1.22 6.88
N VAL A 11 5.63 2.11 6.12
CA VAL A 11 5.01 2.76 4.96
C VAL A 11 4.65 1.75 3.86
N MET A 12 5.56 0.83 3.53
CA MET A 12 5.27 -0.24 2.55
C MET A 12 4.12 -1.15 3.01
N TYR A 13 4.03 -1.41 4.31
CA TYR A 13 2.94 -2.19 4.88
C TYR A 13 1.59 -1.49 4.75
N ILE A 14 1.52 -0.18 5.04
CA ILE A 14 0.32 0.63 4.85
C ILE A 14 -0.12 0.59 3.37
N ILE A 15 0.82 0.79 2.44
CA ILE A 15 0.55 0.75 0.99
C ILE A 15 -0.01 -0.62 0.58
N SER A 16 0.61 -1.71 1.05
CA SER A 16 0.17 -3.08 0.78
C SER A 16 -1.24 -3.34 1.28
N MET A 17 -1.57 -2.90 2.50
CA MET A 17 -2.91 -3.08 3.06
C MET A 17 -3.97 -2.25 2.33
N ILE A 18 -3.63 -1.03 1.89
CA ILE A 18 -4.51 -0.21 1.04
C ILE A 18 -4.72 -0.89 -0.31
N ALA A 19 -3.68 -1.46 -0.92
CA ALA A 19 -3.77 -2.18 -2.19
C ALA A 19 -4.65 -3.44 -2.08
N LEU A 20 -4.55 -4.20 -0.97
CA LEU A 20 -5.43 -5.33 -0.70
C LEU A 20 -6.88 -4.89 -0.53
N PHE A 21 -7.14 -3.77 0.16
CA PHE A 21 -8.48 -3.21 0.27
C PHE A 21 -9.04 -2.77 -1.09
N ALA A 22 -8.22 -2.08 -1.89
CA ALA A 22 -8.58 -1.63 -3.24
C ALA A 22 -8.85 -2.81 -4.18
N LEU A 23 -8.03 -3.86 -4.15
CA LEU A 23 -8.22 -5.06 -4.97
C LEU A 23 -9.45 -5.86 -4.54
N ARG A 24 -9.70 -5.95 -3.22
CA ARG A 24 -10.91 -6.58 -2.68
C ARG A 24 -12.19 -5.83 -3.05
N SER A 25 -12.11 -4.51 -3.22
CA SER A 25 -13.22 -3.71 -3.74
C SER A 25 -13.43 -3.87 -5.25
N LYS A 26 -12.39 -4.25 -6.00
CA LYS A 26 -12.43 -4.31 -7.48
C LYS A 26 -12.71 -5.70 -8.05
N ALA A 27 -12.50 -6.77 -7.27
CA ALA A 27 -12.81 -8.15 -7.67
C ALA A 27 -13.75 -8.85 -6.65
N PRO A 28 -15.04 -8.49 -6.58
CA PRO A 28 -16.02 -9.15 -5.71
C PRO A 28 -16.46 -10.55 -6.19
N GLN A 29 -16.07 -11.00 -7.39
CA GLN A 29 -16.69 -12.16 -8.08
C GLN A 29 -15.80 -13.39 -8.38
N LEU A 30 -14.62 -13.58 -7.75
CA LEU A 30 -13.92 -14.87 -7.84
C LEU A 30 -14.33 -15.81 -6.68
N GLU A 31 -14.69 -17.04 -7.04
CA GLU A 31 -15.12 -18.13 -6.16
C GLU A 31 -14.12 -18.35 -5.01
N ARG A 32 -14.61 -18.30 -3.75
CA ARG A 32 -13.80 -18.19 -2.53
C ARG A 32 -13.51 -19.56 -1.87
N PRO A 33 -12.26 -20.09 -1.90
CA PRO A 33 -11.89 -21.25 -1.09
C PRO A 33 -11.41 -20.94 0.34
N PHE A 34 -11.32 -19.68 0.78
CA PHE A 34 -10.99 -19.34 2.17
C PHE A 34 -11.82 -18.17 2.71
N THR A 35 -12.99 -18.52 3.27
CA THR A 35 -13.81 -17.60 4.06
C THR A 35 -13.31 -17.63 5.50
N VAL A 36 -12.50 -16.64 5.89
CA VAL A 36 -12.25 -16.38 7.31
C VAL A 36 -13.35 -15.45 7.85
N PRO A 37 -14.07 -15.82 8.92
CA PRO A 37 -15.23 -15.08 9.43
C PRO A 37 -14.90 -13.71 10.06
N ALA A 38 -13.63 -13.34 10.20
CA ALA A 38 -13.19 -12.10 10.85
C ALA A 38 -12.79 -10.96 9.88
N PHE A 39 -13.35 -10.95 8.68
CA PHE A 39 -12.90 -10.09 7.58
C PHE A 39 -13.79 -8.86 7.39
N PRO A 40 -13.73 -7.87 8.30
CA PRO A 40 -12.96 -6.65 8.05
C PRO A 40 -12.13 -6.14 9.25
N TYR A 41 -12.21 -6.84 10.38
CA TYR A 41 -11.55 -6.41 11.63
C TYR A 41 -10.04 -6.59 11.58
N PHE A 42 -9.54 -7.69 11.01
CA PHE A 42 -8.12 -7.99 10.96
C PHE A 42 -7.30 -6.90 10.22
N PRO A 43 -7.64 -6.52 8.97
CA PRO A 43 -6.92 -5.45 8.28
C PRO A 43 -7.14 -4.07 8.93
N ALA A 44 -8.31 -3.79 9.51
CA ALA A 44 -8.56 -2.52 10.22
C ALA A 44 -7.67 -2.38 11.46
N ILE A 45 -7.56 -3.43 12.29
CA ILE A 45 -6.71 -3.43 13.50
C ILE A 45 -5.23 -3.34 13.10
N ALA A 46 -4.80 -4.07 12.07
CA ALA A 46 -3.43 -4.00 11.57
C ALA A 46 -3.07 -2.59 11.06
N LEU A 47 -4.00 -1.92 10.38
CA LEU A 47 -3.81 -0.55 9.90
C LEU A 47 -3.73 0.44 11.06
N VAL A 48 -4.61 0.34 12.05
CA VAL A 48 -4.55 1.16 13.28
C VAL A 48 -3.22 0.95 14.01
N LEU A 49 -2.79 -0.30 14.19
CA LEU A 49 -1.52 -0.60 14.87
C LEU A 49 -0.31 -0.06 14.10
N SER A 50 -0.35 -0.13 12.76
CA SER A 50 0.71 0.43 11.91
C SER A 50 0.79 1.95 12.04
N VAL A 51 -0.36 2.64 12.06
CA VAL A 51 -0.43 4.09 12.27
C VAL A 51 0.06 4.47 13.67
N LEU A 52 -0.34 3.73 14.71
CA LEU A 52 0.15 3.95 16.07
C LEU A 52 1.68 3.80 16.16
N CYS A 53 2.24 2.78 15.50
CA CYS A 53 3.69 2.59 15.45
C CYS A 53 4.39 3.75 14.73
N LEU A 54 3.81 4.24 13.63
CA LEU A 54 4.32 5.40 12.91
C LEU A 54 4.34 6.65 13.79
N VAL A 55 3.23 6.93 14.50
CA VAL A 55 3.12 8.09 15.40
C VAL A 55 4.11 7.98 16.56
N ALA A 56 4.28 6.79 17.15
CA ALA A 56 5.24 6.55 18.22
C ALA A 56 6.68 6.87 17.77
N ILE A 57 7.06 6.46 16.56
CA ILE A 57 8.40 6.72 16.00
C ILE A 57 8.60 8.23 15.73
N ILE A 58 7.58 8.90 15.20
CA ILE A 58 7.61 10.36 14.94
C ILE A 58 7.82 11.11 16.25
N TYR A 59 7.05 10.78 17.30
CA TYR A 59 7.12 11.45 18.59
C TYR A 59 8.47 11.25 19.27
N TYR A 60 9.03 10.05 19.21
CA TYR A 60 10.29 9.75 19.88
C TYR A 60 11.51 10.36 19.15
N ASN A 61 11.45 10.54 17.84
CA ASN A 61 12.60 11.00 17.04
C ASN A 61 12.22 11.97 15.90
N PHE A 62 11.92 13.22 16.26
CA PHE A 62 11.57 14.28 15.29
C PHE A 62 12.59 14.49 14.17
N THR A 63 13.90 14.39 14.46
CA THR A 63 14.96 14.51 13.43
C THR A 63 14.84 13.44 12.34
N LEU A 64 14.54 12.19 12.72
CA LEU A 64 14.41 11.09 11.76
C LEU A 64 13.11 11.21 10.95
N SER A 65 12.04 11.69 11.59
CA SER A 65 10.79 12.01 10.91
C SER A 65 11.01 13.02 9.79
N LEU A 66 11.80 14.07 10.02
CA LEU A 66 12.13 15.10 9.04
C LEU A 66 12.85 14.52 7.80
N TRP A 67 13.88 13.70 8.01
CA TRP A 67 14.58 13.01 6.92
C TRP A 67 13.65 12.10 6.12
N PHE A 68 12.81 11.33 6.82
CA PHE A 68 11.86 10.42 6.18
C PHE A 68 10.78 11.17 5.40
N PHE A 69 10.21 12.24 5.95
CA PHE A 69 9.18 13.04 5.29
C PHE A 69 9.74 13.79 4.07
N THR A 70 10.99 14.23 4.15
CA THR A 70 11.70 14.82 3.00
C THR A 70 11.87 13.79 1.88
N GLY A 71 12.35 12.58 2.21
CA GLY A 71 12.49 11.50 1.24
C GLY A 71 11.15 11.03 0.65
N LEU A 72 10.14 10.83 1.50
CA LEU A 72 8.80 10.45 1.09
C LEU A 72 8.15 11.53 0.21
N GLY A 73 8.30 12.80 0.60
CA GLY A 73 7.83 13.95 -0.17
C GLY A 73 8.51 14.02 -1.53
N PHE A 74 9.83 13.79 -1.59
CA PHE A 74 10.57 13.76 -2.85
C PHE A 74 10.09 12.62 -3.76
N VAL A 75 9.94 11.41 -3.23
CA VAL A 75 9.42 10.25 -3.99
C VAL A 75 7.97 10.50 -4.43
N ALA A 76 7.12 11.05 -3.56
CA ALA A 76 5.73 11.38 -3.89
C ALA A 76 5.63 12.50 -4.92
N LEU A 77 6.54 13.47 -4.90
CA LEU A 77 6.62 14.55 -5.87
C LEU A 77 7.10 14.01 -7.23
N ILE A 78 8.17 13.21 -7.26
CA ILE A 78 8.63 12.50 -8.46
C ILE A 78 7.51 11.63 -9.01
N PHE A 79 6.82 10.86 -8.16
CA PHE A 79 5.68 10.03 -8.53
C PHE A 79 4.47 10.86 -8.95
N GLY A 80 4.23 12.05 -8.41
CA GLY A 80 3.15 12.93 -8.84
C GLY A 80 3.42 13.57 -10.20
N LEU A 81 4.66 13.99 -10.45
CA LEU A 81 5.09 14.53 -11.74
C LEU A 81 5.19 13.43 -12.82
N THR A 82 5.70 12.25 -12.47
CA THR A 82 5.83 11.08 -13.36
C THR A 82 4.54 10.26 -13.48
N GLY A 83 3.66 10.35 -12.49
CA GLY A 83 2.48 9.48 -12.29
C GLY A 83 1.23 9.91 -13.02
N ARG A 84 1.36 10.67 -14.11
CA ARG A 84 0.29 10.71 -15.13
C ARG A 84 0.08 9.36 -15.83
N HIS A 85 0.85 8.31 -15.49
CA HIS A 85 0.59 6.94 -15.93
C HIS A 85 -0.34 6.19 -14.96
N LYS A 86 -1.63 6.55 -15.04
CA LYS A 86 -2.66 5.51 -15.04
C LYS A 86 -2.33 4.59 -16.21
N SER A 87 -1.84 3.37 -15.95
CA SER A 87 -1.92 2.23 -16.89
C SER A 87 -1.39 0.95 -16.22
N VAL A 88 -2.05 0.53 -15.14
CA VAL A 88 -2.19 -0.93 -14.89
C VAL A 88 -3.42 -1.42 -15.69
N GLU A 89 -3.51 -1.00 -16.96
CA GLU A 89 -4.59 -1.28 -17.91
C GLU A 89 -3.99 -1.53 -19.30
N THR A 90 -2.92 -2.31 -19.35
CA THR A 90 -2.31 -2.77 -20.63
C THR A 90 -1.91 -4.25 -20.57
N LEU A 91 -2.41 -5.01 -19.58
CA LEU A 91 -2.34 -6.47 -19.54
C LEU A 91 -3.69 -7.11 -19.90
N GLN A 92 -4.44 -6.44 -20.77
CA GLN A 92 -5.59 -6.97 -21.47
C GLN A 92 -5.13 -7.22 -22.91
N ARG A 93 -4.30 -8.25 -23.09
CA ARG A 93 -4.01 -8.80 -24.41
C ARG A 93 -4.99 -9.96 -24.63
N PRO A 94 -6.12 -9.73 -25.33
CA PRO A 94 -6.97 -10.82 -25.78
C PRO A 94 -6.21 -11.62 -26.83
N GLU A 95 -5.54 -12.69 -26.41
CA GLU A 95 -5.02 -13.73 -27.32
C GLU A 95 -6.15 -14.68 -27.77
N GLU A 96 -7.42 -14.36 -27.49
CA GLU A 96 -8.61 -15.12 -27.92
C GLU A 96 -9.35 -14.49 -29.13
N GLN A 97 -8.63 -13.78 -30.00
CA GLN A 97 -9.20 -13.27 -31.26
C GLN A 97 -8.48 -13.79 -32.52
N HIS A 98 -7.61 -14.80 -32.41
CA HIS A 98 -7.04 -15.50 -33.58
C HIS A 98 -7.64 -16.89 -33.78
N GLN A 99 -8.98 -16.98 -33.73
CA GLN A 99 -9.70 -18.17 -34.19
C GLN A 99 -11.05 -17.79 -34.82
N VAL A 100 -11.02 -17.01 -35.91
CA VAL A 100 -12.07 -16.97 -36.95
C VAL A 100 -11.45 -16.64 -38.30
#